data_AF-A0A5F8GVJ2-F1
#
_entry.id   AF-A0A5F8GVJ2-F1
#
_cell.length_a   1.000
_cell.length_b   1.000
_cell.length_c   1.000
_cell.angle_alpha   90.00
_cell.angle_beta   90.00
_cell.angle_gamma   90.00
#
_symmetry.space_group_name_H-M   'P 1'
#
loop_
_entity.id
_entity.type
_entity.pdbx_description
1 polymer ?
#
loop_
_entity_poly.entity_id
_entity_poly.type
_entity_poly.pdbx_seq_one_letter_code
_entity_poly.pdbx_strand_id
1 'polypeptide(L)'
;MFCRKYQTYCDRLVQDTPFLTSNGRLNEQQVDKIILQLNRFYPQILTNKEAEKFRNPKTSLRIRLSDLLTHLQRKGERDCQEFYRALYINAQHLYGSLPSRKAMSPMFFLACFSVAAGLAFLIYYCSPDPRVFRGARRVIGFSPIIIGKHVSHYLLAYLEKSFREP
;
A
#
# COMPACT_ATOMS: atom_id res chain seq x y z
N MET A 1 5.05 -19.23 1.76
CA MET A 1 5.00 -18.26 0.63
C MET A 1 3.76 -17.39 0.81
N PHE A 2 3.83 -16.33 1.62
CA PHE A 2 2.73 -15.40 1.78
C PHE A 2 2.76 -14.42 0.61
N CYS A 3 2.00 -14.74 -0.43
CA CYS A 3 1.77 -13.83 -1.54
C CYS A 3 1.08 -12.57 -0.99
N ARG A 4 1.78 -11.44 -0.91
CA ARG A 4 1.13 -10.13 -0.77
C ARG A 4 0.19 -10.00 -1.95
N LYS A 5 -1.11 -10.24 -1.76
CA LYS A 5 -2.09 -9.68 -2.70
C LYS A 5 -1.94 -8.17 -2.57
N TYR A 6 -1.54 -7.51 -3.65
CA TYR A 6 -1.68 -6.06 -3.75
C TYR A 6 -3.16 -5.77 -3.55
N GLN A 7 -3.54 -5.34 -2.34
CA GLN A 7 -4.95 -5.14 -2.03
C GLN A 7 -5.39 -3.85 -2.70
N THR A 8 -6.25 -4.02 -3.68
CA THR A 8 -6.82 -2.95 -4.50
C THR A 8 -7.77 -2.08 -3.68
N TYR A 9 -8.16 -0.90 -4.17
CA TYR A 9 -9.11 -0.05 -3.45
C TYR A 9 -10.47 -0.70 -3.35
N CYS A 10 -10.93 -1.42 -4.38
CA CYS A 10 -12.21 -2.13 -4.28
C CYS A 10 -12.13 -3.33 -3.34
N ASP A 11 -11.01 -4.06 -3.27
CA ASP A 11 -10.83 -5.12 -2.26
C ASP A 11 -10.92 -4.57 -0.83
N ARG A 12 -10.32 -3.41 -0.57
CA ARG A 12 -10.43 -2.73 0.73
C ARG A 12 -11.88 -2.29 0.98
N LEU A 13 -12.56 -1.79 -0.05
CA LEU A 13 -13.93 -1.32 0.08
C LEU A 13 -14.89 -2.45 0.43
N VAL A 14 -14.71 -3.63 -0.18
CA VAL A 14 -15.45 -4.86 0.17
C VAL A 14 -15.20 -5.22 1.63
N GLN A 15 -13.94 -5.21 2.07
CA GLN A 15 -13.57 -5.49 3.46
C GLN A 15 -14.18 -4.47 4.45
N ASP A 16 -14.19 -3.18 4.10
CA ASP A 16 -14.64 -2.09 4.97
C ASP A 16 -16.16 -1.88 4.95
N THR A 17 -16.88 -2.42 3.97
CA THR A 17 -18.34 -2.27 3.81
C THR A 17 -19.15 -2.61 5.08
N PRO A 18 -18.97 -3.76 5.75
CA PRO A 18 -19.71 -4.07 6.97
C PRO A 18 -19.40 -3.08 8.11
N PHE A 19 -18.17 -2.57 8.17
CA PHE A 19 -17.78 -1.56 9.14
C PHE A 19 -18.45 -0.21 8.85
N LEU A 20 -18.44 0.25 7.60
CA LEU A 20 -19.03 1.52 7.19
C LEU A 20 -20.56 1.53 7.33
N THR A 21 -21.20 0.41 7.03
CA THR A 21 -22.66 0.26 7.11
C THR A 21 -23.14 0.01 8.54
N SER A 22 -22.26 -0.19 9.52
CA SER A 22 -22.66 -0.38 10.92
C SER A 22 -23.41 0.84 11.50
N ASN A 23 -24.43 0.59 12.32
CA ASN A 23 -25.26 1.66 12.90
C ASN A 23 -24.39 2.71 13.62
N GLY A 24 -24.69 3.99 13.36
CA GLY A 24 -24.02 5.11 14.03
C GLY A 24 -22.59 5.39 13.59
N ARG A 25 -22.06 4.68 12.57
CA ARG A 25 -20.73 4.99 12.03
C ARG A 25 -20.78 6.22 11.13
N LEU A 26 -21.64 6.20 10.13
CA LEU A 26 -21.87 7.32 9.22
C LEU A 26 -23.25 7.94 9.47
N ASN A 27 -23.28 9.26 9.59
CA ASN A 27 -24.52 10.02 9.70
C ASN A 27 -25.08 10.38 8.32
N GLU A 28 -26.40 10.57 8.22
CA GLU A 28 -27.11 11.07 7.02
C GLU A 28 -26.35 12.23 6.35
N GLN A 29 -26.02 13.25 7.15
CA GLN A 29 -25.31 14.45 6.69
C GLN A 29 -23.91 14.16 6.11
N GLN A 30 -23.19 13.17 6.67
CA GLN A 30 -21.86 12.81 6.17
C GLN A 30 -21.98 12.06 4.84
N VAL A 31 -22.93 11.14 4.73
CA VAL A 31 -23.19 10.39 3.49
C VAL A 31 -23.62 11.34 2.37
N ASP A 32 -24.50 12.29 2.67
CA ASP A 32 -24.94 13.29 1.70
C ASP A 32 -23.77 14.14 1.17
N LYS A 33 -22.86 14.58 2.06
CA LYS A 33 -21.65 15.32 1.65
C LYS A 33 -20.71 14.46 0.82
N ILE A 34 -20.57 13.18 1.13
CA ILE A 34 -19.76 12.23 0.35
C ILE A 34 -20.38 12.04 -1.05
N ILE A 35 -21.69 11.83 -1.15
CA ILE A 35 -22.38 11.68 -2.44
C ILE A 35 -22.22 12.95 -3.28
N LEU A 36 -22.36 14.13 -2.67
CA LEU A 36 -22.14 15.40 -3.34
C LEU A 36 -20.69 15.58 -3.82
N GLN A 37 -19.71 15.17 -3.02
CA GLN A 37 -18.29 15.20 -3.42
C GLN A 37 -18.06 14.33 -4.66
N LEU A 38 -18.60 13.11 -4.66
CA LEU A 38 -18.48 12.17 -5.78
C LEU A 38 -19.24 12.63 -7.04
N ASN A 39 -20.27 13.46 -6.90
CA ASN A 39 -21.06 13.98 -8.00
C ASN A 39 -20.48 15.26 -8.63
N ARG A 40 -19.98 16.19 -7.81
CA ARG A 40 -19.65 17.55 -8.27
C ARG A 40 -18.18 17.76 -8.65
N PHE A 41 -17.27 16.97 -8.11
CA PHE A 41 -15.84 17.17 -8.32
C PHE A 41 -15.32 16.25 -9.42
N TYR A 42 -14.29 16.73 -10.15
CA TYR A 42 -13.62 15.93 -11.15
C TYR A 42 -12.61 14.96 -10.49
N PRO A 43 -12.59 13.67 -10.89
CA PRO A 43 -13.47 13.03 -11.87
C PRO A 43 -14.87 12.78 -11.33
N GLN A 44 -15.91 13.01 -12.14
CA GLN A 44 -17.29 12.78 -11.73
C GLN A 44 -17.56 11.27 -11.61
N ILE A 45 -17.68 10.81 -10.37
CA ILE A 45 -17.90 9.40 -10.02
C ILE A 45 -19.39 9.05 -10.05
N LEU A 46 -20.27 9.96 -9.63
CA LEU A 46 -21.72 9.74 -9.67
C LEU A 46 -22.39 10.71 -10.63
N THR A 47 -23.23 10.20 -11.51
CA THR A 47 -24.12 11.05 -12.33
C THR A 47 -25.15 11.74 -11.45
N ASN A 48 -25.77 12.82 -11.93
CA ASN A 48 -26.83 13.53 -11.18
C ASN A 48 -27.99 12.60 -10.80
N LYS A 49 -28.38 11.69 -11.71
CA LYS A 49 -29.44 10.71 -11.48
C LYS A 49 -29.08 9.72 -10.37
N GLU A 50 -27.84 9.23 -10.34
CA GLU A 50 -27.36 8.31 -9.31
C GLU A 50 -27.25 9.01 -7.95
N ALA A 51 -26.74 10.25 -7.93
CA ALA A 51 -26.63 11.04 -6.72
C ALA A 51 -28.01 11.32 -6.09
N GLU A 52 -29.01 11.67 -6.90
CA GLU A 52 -30.40 11.85 -6.43
C GLU A 52 -30.98 10.55 -5.87
N LYS A 53 -30.73 9.41 -6.53
CA LYS A 53 -31.17 8.09 -6.04
C LYS A 53 -30.59 7.77 -4.65
N PHE A 54 -29.28 7.96 -4.46
CA PHE A 54 -28.61 7.64 -3.20
C PHE A 54 -28.88 8.65 -2.07
N ARG A 55 -29.49 9.80 -2.38
CA ARG A 55 -29.91 10.81 -1.39
C ARG A 55 -31.40 10.77 -1.07
N ASN A 56 -32.14 9.79 -1.60
CA ASN A 56 -33.59 9.70 -1.37
C ASN A 56 -33.92 9.47 0.12
N PRO A 57 -34.55 10.41 0.82
CA PRO A 57 -34.83 10.30 2.25
C PRO A 57 -35.86 9.22 2.58
N LYS A 58 -36.63 8.72 1.59
CA LYS A 58 -37.61 7.64 1.78
C LYS A 58 -36.95 6.28 2.02
N THR A 59 -35.67 6.12 1.69
CA THR A 59 -34.93 4.86 1.87
C THR A 59 -33.99 4.98 3.07
N SER A 60 -33.92 3.93 3.88
CA SER A 60 -33.02 3.93 5.05
C SER A 60 -31.56 4.15 4.66
N LEU A 61 -30.82 4.89 5.49
CA LEU A 61 -29.41 5.24 5.25
C LEU A 61 -28.53 4.03 4.98
N ARG A 62 -28.72 2.94 5.73
CA ARG A 62 -27.91 1.72 5.59
C ARG A 62 -28.07 1.08 4.22
N ILE A 63 -29.31 1.00 3.72
CA ILE A 63 -29.60 0.43 2.40
C ILE A 63 -28.97 1.30 1.32
N ARG A 64 -29.19 2.63 1.38
CA ARG A 64 -28.61 3.58 0.41
C ARG A 64 -27.09 3.52 0.37
N LEU A 65 -26.46 3.45 1.54
CA LEU A 65 -25.02 3.36 1.67
C LEU A 65 -24.50 2.02 1.13
N SER A 66 -25.14 0.90 1.49
CA SER A 66 -24.78 -0.42 0.96
C SER A 66 -24.87 -0.48 -0.56
N ASP A 67 -25.95 0.07 -1.13
CA ASP A 67 -26.16 0.13 -2.58
C ASP A 67 -25.12 1.02 -3.26
N LEU A 68 -24.79 2.18 -2.67
CA LEU A 68 -23.73 3.08 -3.16
C LEU A 68 -22.37 2.37 -3.18
N LEU A 69 -21.99 1.71 -2.09
CA LEU A 69 -20.70 1.00 -1.99
C LEU A 69 -20.62 -0.13 -3.02
N THR A 70 -21.70 -0.90 -3.18
CA THR A 70 -21.78 -1.97 -4.18
C THR A 70 -21.71 -1.42 -5.61
N HIS A 71 -22.35 -0.27 -5.86
CA HIS A 71 -22.29 0.40 -7.17
C HIS A 71 -20.86 0.83 -7.51
N LEU A 72 -20.13 1.42 -6.56
CA LEU A 72 -18.74 1.84 -6.74
C LEU A 72 -17.80 0.65 -7.00
N GLN A 73 -17.99 -0.46 -6.26
CA GLN A 73 -17.22 -1.70 -6.46
C GLN A 73 -17.39 -2.27 -7.87
N ARG A 74 -18.59 -2.18 -8.45
CA ARG A 74 -18.85 -2.64 -9.83
C ARG A 74 -18.29 -1.71 -10.89
N LYS A 75 -18.16 -0.42 -10.59
CA LYS A 75 -17.72 0.60 -11.54
C LYS A 75 -16.21 0.56 -11.75
N GLY A 76 -15.45 0.37 -10.68
CA GLY A 76 -14.04 0.02 -10.76
C GLY A 76 -13.15 0.71 -9.73
N GLU A 77 -11.85 0.46 -9.86
CA GLU A 77 -10.82 0.86 -8.89
C GLU A 77 -10.76 2.36 -8.62
N ARG A 78 -10.89 3.18 -9.67
CA ARG A 78 -10.82 4.64 -9.56
C ARG A 78 -11.98 5.19 -8.72
N ASP A 79 -13.17 4.63 -8.89
CA ASP A 79 -14.37 5.02 -8.16
C ASP A 79 -14.26 4.64 -6.67
N CYS A 80 -13.73 3.45 -6.38
CA CYS A 80 -13.39 3.02 -5.03
C CYS A 80 -12.34 3.94 -4.38
N GLN A 81 -11.30 4.35 -5.12
CA GLN A 81 -10.27 5.28 -4.65
C GLN A 81 -10.84 6.66 -4.32
N GLU A 82 -11.65 7.23 -5.21
CA GLU A 82 -12.27 8.55 -4.99
C GLU A 82 -13.29 8.53 -3.85
N PHE A 83 -13.97 7.40 -3.62
CA PHE A 83 -14.77 7.21 -2.41
C PHE A 83 -13.93 7.36 -1.14
N TYR A 84 -12.75 6.72 -1.08
CA TYR A 84 -11.86 6.88 0.07
C TYR A 84 -11.37 8.32 0.24
N ARG A 85 -11.15 9.04 -0.87
CA ARG A 85 -10.80 10.46 -0.85
C ARG A 85 -11.95 11.31 -0.30
N ALA A 86 -13.18 11.09 -0.77
CA ALA A 86 -14.37 11.77 -0.27
C ALA A 86 -14.66 11.43 1.21
N LEU A 87 -14.44 10.18 1.61
CA LEU A 87 -14.56 9.72 3.00
C LEU A 87 -13.54 10.40 3.91
N TYR A 88 -12.29 10.55 3.46
CA TYR A 88 -11.25 11.27 4.21
C TYR A 88 -11.65 12.72 4.47
N ILE A 89 -12.16 13.42 3.45
CA ILE A 89 -12.54 14.84 3.55
C ILE A 89 -13.74 15.04 4.50
N ASN A 90 -14.73 14.14 4.47
CA ASN A 90 -15.99 14.35 5.18
C ASN A 90 -16.10 13.59 6.51
N ALA A 91 -15.27 12.57 6.72
CA ALA A 91 -15.32 11.68 7.88
C ALA A 91 -13.91 11.19 8.28
N GLN A 92 -12.97 12.12 8.43
CA GLN A 92 -11.57 11.82 8.78
C GLN A 92 -11.43 10.89 10.01
N HIS A 93 -12.26 11.08 11.03
CA HIS A 93 -12.27 10.24 12.23
C HIS A 93 -12.58 8.76 11.92
N LEU A 94 -13.54 8.50 11.03
CA LEU A 94 -13.87 7.14 10.61
C LEU A 94 -12.79 6.56 9.71
N TYR A 95 -12.25 7.38 8.81
CA TYR A 95 -11.23 6.96 7.86
C TYR A 95 -9.98 6.38 8.57
N GLY A 96 -9.54 6.99 9.67
CA GLY A 96 -8.43 6.47 10.48
C GLY A 96 -8.75 5.14 11.18
N SER A 97 -10.02 4.84 11.39
CA SER A 97 -10.48 3.65 12.12
C SER A 97 -10.77 2.42 11.25
N LEU A 98 -10.61 2.54 9.92
CA LEU A 98 -10.93 1.48 8.95
C LEU A 98 -10.10 0.21 9.15
N PRO A 99 -10.73 -0.98 9.05
CA PRO A 99 -10.02 -2.25 9.22
C PRO A 99 -8.97 -2.47 8.12
N SER A 100 -9.22 -2.04 6.88
CA SER A 100 -8.24 -2.10 5.78
C SER A 100 -6.92 -1.35 6.08
N ARG A 101 -6.96 -0.30 6.91
CA ARG A 101 -5.76 0.43 7.34
C ARG A 101 -5.04 -0.22 8.51
N LYS A 102 -5.77 -0.87 9.42
CA LYS A 102 -5.18 -1.56 10.59
C LYS A 102 -4.54 -2.90 10.25
N ALA A 103 -4.97 -3.53 9.15
CA ALA A 103 -4.46 -4.82 8.70
C ALA A 103 -3.03 -4.77 8.11
N MET A 104 -2.41 -3.60 8.01
CA MET A 104 -1.04 -3.46 7.53
C MET A 104 -0.05 -3.90 8.62
N SER A 105 0.07 -5.23 8.78
CA SER A 105 0.87 -5.84 9.84
C SER A 105 2.36 -5.49 9.71
N PRO A 106 3.00 -4.87 10.72
CA PRO A 106 4.46 -4.65 10.75
C PRO A 106 5.26 -5.94 10.98
N MET A 107 4.59 -7.10 11.08
CA MET A 107 5.21 -8.39 11.41
C MET A 107 6.30 -8.83 10.42
N PHE A 108 6.28 -8.34 9.17
CA PHE A 108 7.37 -8.60 8.22
C PHE A 108 8.69 -7.94 8.62
N PHE A 109 8.66 -6.71 9.14
CA PHE A 109 9.87 -6.04 9.58
C PHE A 109 10.47 -6.76 10.78
N LEU A 110 9.65 -7.12 11.77
CA LEU A 110 10.09 -7.82 12.96
C LEU A 110 10.67 -9.21 12.65
N ALA A 111 10.07 -9.95 11.72
CA ALA A 111 10.61 -11.24 11.28
C ALA A 111 11.99 -11.08 10.59
N CYS A 112 12.15 -10.08 9.72
CA CYS A 112 13.42 -9.83 9.05
C CYS A 112 14.51 -9.38 10.03
N PHE A 113 14.18 -8.44 10.93
CA PHE A 113 15.09 -8.00 11.99
C PHE A 113 15.47 -9.14 12.94
N SER A 114 14.54 -10.05 13.27
CA SER A 114 14.84 -11.22 14.10
C SER A 114 15.82 -12.18 13.43
N VAL A 115 15.64 -12.47 12.13
CA VAL A 115 16.57 -13.33 11.38
C VAL A 115 17.95 -12.67 11.24
N ALA A 116 17.99 -11.38 10.91
CA ALA A 116 19.25 -10.64 10.76
C ALA A 116 20.01 -10.51 12.09
N ALA A 117 19.31 -10.17 13.19
CA ALA A 117 19.89 -10.08 14.52
C ALA A 117 20.36 -11.45 15.02
N GLY A 118 19.60 -12.52 14.76
CA GLY A 118 19.99 -13.89 15.08
C GLY A 118 21.27 -14.33 14.37
N LEU A 119 21.39 -14.07 13.06
CA LEU A 119 22.60 -14.33 12.29
C LEU A 119 23.80 -13.50 12.78
N ALA A 120 23.60 -12.21 13.07
CA ALA A 120 24.65 -11.34 13.58
C ALA A 120 25.16 -11.80 14.95
N PHE A 121 24.26 -12.19 15.85
CA PHE A 121 24.61 -12.70 17.17
C PHE A 121 25.38 -14.02 17.09
N LEU A 122 24.97 -14.95 16.20
CA LEU A 122 25.69 -16.20 15.97
C LEU A 122 27.11 -15.98 15.42
N ILE A 123 27.28 -15.04 14.47
CA ILE A 123 28.61 -14.70 13.93
C ILE A 123 29.47 -14.07 15.04
N TYR A 124 28.90 -13.20 15.86
CA TYR A 124 29.63 -12.51 16.91
C TYR A 124 30.04 -13.41 18.07
N TYR A 125 29.15 -14.29 18.55
CA TYR A 125 29.40 -15.15 19.71
C TYR A 125 30.00 -16.51 19.38
N CYS A 126 29.69 -17.10 18.21
CA CYS A 126 30.12 -18.46 17.87
C CYS A 126 31.35 -18.53 16.95
N SER A 127 32.01 -17.42 16.60
CA SER A 127 33.23 -17.44 15.77
C SER A 127 34.43 -16.73 16.41
N PRO A 128 35.24 -17.43 17.23
CA PRO A 128 36.57 -16.98 17.58
C PRO A 128 37.66 -17.42 16.59
N ASP A 129 37.34 -18.13 15.50
CA ASP A 129 38.36 -18.59 14.54
C ASP A 129 38.11 -18.10 13.09
N PRO A 130 38.99 -17.25 12.53
CA PRO A 130 38.83 -16.64 11.20
C PRO A 130 39.01 -17.63 10.02
N ARG A 131 39.12 -18.93 10.27
CA ARG A 131 39.49 -19.92 9.23
C ARG A 131 38.34 -20.60 8.50
N VAL A 132 37.09 -20.40 8.92
CA VAL A 132 35.92 -21.03 8.24
C VAL A 132 35.42 -20.20 7.05
N PHE A 133 35.79 -18.92 6.94
CA PHE A 133 35.38 -18.04 5.82
C PHE A 133 36.12 -18.31 4.50
N ARG A 134 36.94 -19.37 4.42
CA ARG A 134 37.57 -19.82 3.16
C ARG A 134 36.73 -20.87 2.42
N GLY A 135 35.79 -21.55 3.09
CA GLY A 135 34.96 -22.60 2.50
C GLY A 135 33.64 -22.12 1.89
N ALA A 136 33.01 -21.09 2.45
CA ALA A 136 31.68 -20.62 2.04
C ALA A 136 31.68 -19.60 0.88
N ARG A 137 32.87 -19.18 0.38
CA ARG A 137 32.98 -18.34 -0.83
C ARG A 137 32.63 -19.06 -2.13
N ARG A 138 32.45 -20.39 -2.12
CA ARG A 138 32.19 -21.15 -3.36
C ARG A 138 30.72 -21.23 -3.77
N VAL A 139 29.77 -20.72 -2.98
CA VAL A 139 28.33 -20.81 -3.34
C VAL A 139 27.70 -19.44 -3.65
N ILE A 140 28.39 -18.33 -3.35
CA ILE A 140 28.05 -16.98 -3.88
C ILE A 140 29.03 -16.66 -5.02
N GLY A 141 29.25 -17.64 -5.89
CA GLY A 141 30.25 -17.64 -6.96
C GLY A 141 29.65 -17.72 -8.36
N PHE A 142 28.38 -17.32 -8.54
CA PHE A 142 27.78 -17.23 -9.86
C PHE A 142 27.46 -15.76 -10.22
N SER A 143 28.47 -15.17 -10.86
CA SER A 143 28.46 -14.01 -11.77
C SER A 143 28.36 -12.59 -11.17
N PRO A 144 29.45 -11.82 -11.37
CA PRO A 144 29.41 -10.84 -12.45
C PRO A 144 30.57 -11.06 -13.43
N ILE A 145 30.37 -11.93 -14.41
CA ILE A 145 31.23 -12.02 -15.61
C ILE A 145 30.56 -11.32 -16.81
N ILE A 146 29.58 -10.43 -16.60
CA ILE A 146 28.93 -9.70 -17.70
C ILE A 146 28.68 -8.22 -17.36
N ILE A 147 29.63 -7.55 -16.70
CA ILE A 147 29.77 -6.08 -16.83
C ILE A 147 31.17 -5.83 -17.35
N GLY A 148 31.22 -5.38 -18.60
CA GLY A 148 32.32 -5.56 -19.52
C GLY A 148 33.67 -5.02 -19.05
N LYS A 149 34.72 -5.74 -19.46
CA LYS A 149 36.13 -5.29 -19.50
C LYS A 149 36.32 -3.87 -20.09
N HIS A 150 35.33 -3.35 -20.82
CA HIS A 150 35.36 -2.03 -21.43
C HIS A 150 35.08 -0.86 -20.46
N VAL A 151 34.31 -1.06 -19.38
CA VAL A 151 33.94 0.02 -18.46
C VAL A 151 35.04 0.29 -17.44
N SER A 152 35.77 -0.76 -17.05
CA SER A 152 36.90 -0.63 -16.11
C SER A 152 38.03 0.24 -16.66
N HIS A 153 38.29 0.19 -17.97
CA HIS A 153 39.33 1.02 -18.59
C HIS A 153 38.92 2.50 -18.67
N TYR A 154 37.64 2.77 -18.95
CA TYR A 154 37.10 4.13 -18.93
C TYR A 154 37.07 4.72 -17.50
N LEU A 155 36.70 3.92 -16.50
CA LEU A 155 36.66 4.37 -15.10
C LEU A 155 38.06 4.66 -14.56
N LEU A 156 39.06 3.83 -14.90
CA LEU A 156 40.45 4.08 -14.56
C LEU A 156 41.01 5.33 -15.25
N ALA A 157 40.70 5.54 -16.54
CA ALA A 157 41.10 6.76 -17.24
C ALA A 157 40.43 8.01 -16.65
N TYR A 158 39.19 7.90 -16.15
CA TYR A 158 38.49 9.02 -15.49
C TYR A 158 39.08 9.34 -14.12
N LEU A 159 39.42 8.31 -13.33
CA LEU A 159 40.05 8.47 -12.02
C LEU A 159 41.48 8.98 -12.12
N GLU A 160 42.26 8.52 -13.10
CA GLU A 160 43.62 9.01 -13.34
C GLU A 160 43.64 10.46 -13.83
N LYS A 161 42.62 10.89 -14.56
CA LYS A 161 42.44 12.30 -14.94
C LYS A 161 42.01 13.18 -13.76
N SER A 162 41.30 12.62 -12.79
CA SER A 162 40.86 13.34 -11.57
C SER A 162 42.01 13.62 -10.59
N PHE A 163 43.12 12.88 -10.69
CA PHE A 163 44.30 13.03 -9.83
C PHE A 163 45.42 13.88 -10.45
N ARG A 164 45.23 14.42 -11.66
CA ARG A 164 46.25 15.17 -12.41
C ARG A 164 45.76 16.55 -12.88
N GLU A 165 44.94 17.21 -12.10
CA GLU A 165 44.74 18.67 -12.21
C GLU A 165 45.34 19.30 -10.94
N PRO A 166 46.26 20.27 -11.06
CA PRO A 166 46.95 20.93 -9.94
C PRO A 166 46.07 21.90 -9.15
#